data_AF-A0A1V5P6R3-F1
#
_entry.id   AF-A0A1V5P6R3-F1
#
_cell.length_a   1.000
_cell.length_b   1.000
_cell.length_c   1.000
_cell.angle_alpha   90.00
_cell.angle_beta   90.00
_cell.angle_gamma   90.00
#
_symmetry.space_group_name_H-M   'P 1'
#
loop_
_entity.id
_entity.type
_entity.pdbx_description
1 polymer ?
#
loop_
_entity_poly.entity_id
_entity_poly.type
_entity_poly.pdbx_seq_one_letter_code
_entity_poly.pdbx_strand_id
1 'polypeptide(L)'
;MGQAFSKCRTKEQMHNLSEGLSRAFRQALAVPTRMIRDKNPLRKRPHFIPVLPLILGGDDLLALVPAPWALDFAMQFCNAYEEAMGDLFKEINLQEVPVPTVSVAVVICKSKHPFKLAYEAGESRLKDAKRVSKRLGLSGGSRHSSISFEVVLGGRLVGASPSGRVRPTLRPYWVHDNIAGGWGFSVRKLVEQRYELRNVPNKRLIELRDLYDDLPASLKTEDLSPWEARLNQLLVRIAREKTNRTAIDSALEDLGSKPTGWYRVDRAPDDLWYGHGLPDLIEAWDFALDLGKERQEYEEGAQ
;
A
#
# COMPACT_ATOMS: atom_id res chain seq x y z
N MET A 1 -1.09 10.57 17.98
CA MET A 1 -2.12 11.10 18.91
C MET A 1 -1.57 11.60 20.25
N GLY A 2 -0.88 10.79 21.07
CA GLY A 2 -0.44 11.24 22.40
C GLY A 2 0.37 12.56 22.45
N GLN A 3 1.27 12.79 21.48
CA GLN A 3 2.01 14.05 21.34
C GLN A 3 1.11 15.26 20.99
N ALA A 4 0.00 15.04 20.30
CA ALA A 4 -0.93 16.13 19.97
C ALA A 4 -1.73 16.56 21.20
N PHE A 5 -2.29 15.58 21.93
CA PHE A 5 -3.02 15.84 23.17
C PHE A 5 -2.15 16.50 24.25
N SER A 6 -0.87 16.15 24.34
CA SER A 6 0.05 16.78 25.31
C SER A 6 0.41 18.24 24.96
N LYS A 7 0.08 18.70 23.76
CA LYS A 7 0.32 20.08 23.30
C LYS A 7 -0.91 20.98 23.39
N CYS A 8 -2.09 20.43 23.67
CA CYS A 8 -3.27 21.21 24.01
C CYS A 8 -3.00 22.03 25.29
N ARG A 9 -3.23 23.34 25.24
CA ARG A 9 -3.04 24.25 26.39
C ARG A 9 -4.32 24.50 27.17
N THR A 10 -5.48 24.29 26.55
CA THR A 10 -6.80 24.50 27.17
C THR A 10 -7.65 23.24 27.16
N LYS A 11 -8.61 23.15 28.10
CA LYS A 11 -9.62 22.06 28.14
C LYS A 11 -10.47 22.04 26.87
N GLU A 12 -10.79 23.22 26.33
CA GLU A 12 -11.55 23.38 25.10
C GLU A 12 -10.79 22.81 23.90
N GLN A 13 -9.49 23.09 23.75
CA GLN A 13 -8.66 22.48 22.72
C GLN A 13 -8.63 20.96 22.83
N MET A 14 -8.54 20.42 24.05
CA MET A 14 -8.55 18.97 24.28
C MET A 14 -9.90 18.35 23.90
N HIS A 15 -11.01 18.99 24.26
CA HIS A 15 -12.35 18.55 23.90
C HIS A 15 -12.58 18.58 22.39
N ASN A 16 -12.24 19.71 21.74
CA ASN A 16 -12.38 19.88 20.30
C ASN A 16 -11.48 18.91 19.51
N LEU A 17 -10.26 18.63 20.00
CA LEU A 17 -9.40 17.61 19.42
C LEU A 17 -10.02 16.20 19.52
N SER A 18 -10.62 15.85 20.66
CA SER A 18 -11.25 14.55 20.87
C SER A 18 -12.49 14.33 19.98
N GLU A 19 -13.40 15.30 19.95
CA GLU A 19 -14.59 15.26 19.08
C GLU A 19 -14.20 15.33 17.61
N GLY A 20 -13.27 16.23 17.27
CA GLY A 20 -12.75 16.41 15.93
C GLY A 20 -12.06 15.15 15.38
N LEU A 21 -11.30 14.43 16.22
CA LEU A 21 -10.69 13.15 15.84
C LEU A 21 -11.75 12.11 15.43
N SER A 22 -12.79 11.96 16.25
CA SER A 22 -13.88 11.02 15.96
C SER A 22 -14.60 11.38 14.66
N ARG A 23 -14.79 12.68 14.42
CA ARG A 23 -15.37 13.20 13.16
C ARG A 23 -14.46 12.93 11.97
N ALA A 24 -13.15 13.20 12.09
CA ALA A 24 -12.15 13.00 11.04
C ALA A 24 -12.08 11.54 10.61
N PHE A 25 -12.06 10.58 11.55
CA PHE A 25 -12.09 9.15 11.23
C PHE A 25 -13.36 8.73 10.47
N ARG A 26 -14.53 9.19 10.92
CA ARG A 26 -15.80 8.90 10.25
C ARG A 26 -15.85 9.48 8.84
N GLN A 27 -15.39 10.71 8.66
CA GLN A 27 -15.31 11.37 7.36
C GLN A 27 -14.32 10.66 6.43
N ALA A 28 -13.12 10.35 6.93
CA ALA A 28 -12.08 9.65 6.19
C ALA A 28 -12.54 8.27 5.71
N LEU A 29 -13.32 7.53 6.51
CA LEU A 29 -13.91 6.25 6.09
C LEU A 29 -15.03 6.44 5.07
N ALA A 30 -15.83 7.51 5.21
CA ALA A 30 -16.97 7.78 4.34
C ALA A 30 -16.54 8.13 2.90
N VAL A 31 -15.40 8.81 2.71
CA VAL A 31 -14.91 9.22 1.38
C VAL A 31 -14.74 8.03 0.42
N PRO A 32 -13.86 7.05 0.69
CA PRO A 32 -13.70 5.91 -0.21
C PRO A 32 -14.91 4.96 -0.18
N THR A 33 -15.67 4.91 0.92
CA THR A 33 -16.95 4.17 0.96
C THR A 33 -17.94 4.69 -0.08
N ARG A 34 -18.04 6.03 -0.22
CA ARG A 34 -18.87 6.68 -1.23
C ARG A 34 -18.37 6.38 -2.64
N MET A 35 -17.06 6.47 -2.88
CA MET A 35 -16.47 6.16 -4.19
C MET A 35 -16.82 4.75 -4.65
N ILE A 36 -16.68 3.76 -3.78
CA ILE A 36 -17.09 2.38 -4.10
C ILE A 36 -18.59 2.31 -4.36
N ARG A 37 -19.42 2.88 -3.49
CA ARG A 37 -20.88 2.79 -3.61
C ARG A 37 -21.36 3.34 -4.95
N ASP A 38 -20.81 4.46 -5.41
CA ASP A 38 -21.25 5.14 -6.62
C ASP A 38 -20.89 4.34 -7.90
N LYS A 39 -19.85 3.51 -7.84
CA LYS A 39 -19.35 2.63 -8.93
C LYS A 39 -19.74 1.16 -8.83
N ASN A 40 -20.21 0.72 -7.68
CA ASN A 40 -20.56 -0.68 -7.52
C ASN A 40 -21.78 -1.00 -8.40
N PRO A 41 -21.77 -2.09 -9.19
CA PRO A 41 -22.97 -2.53 -9.92
C PRO A 41 -24.17 -2.79 -9.00
N LEU A 42 -23.91 -3.09 -7.72
CA LEU A 42 -24.91 -3.23 -6.67
C LEU A 42 -25.45 -1.90 -6.14
N ARG A 43 -25.05 -0.74 -6.68
CA ARG A 43 -25.58 0.60 -6.29
C ARG A 43 -27.10 0.71 -6.39
N LYS A 44 -27.71 -0.12 -7.25
CA LYS A 44 -29.17 -0.20 -7.43
C LYS A 44 -29.88 -0.89 -6.26
N ARG A 45 -29.15 -1.53 -5.34
CA ARG A 45 -29.73 -2.11 -4.13
C ARG A 45 -29.96 -1.00 -3.10
N PRO A 46 -31.21 -0.77 -2.66
CA PRO A 46 -31.47 0.21 -1.63
C PRO A 46 -30.68 -0.16 -0.36
N HIS A 47 -30.11 0.84 0.29
CA HIS A 47 -29.33 0.71 1.55
C HIS A 47 -28.06 -0.15 1.48
N PHE A 48 -27.52 -0.43 0.29
CA PHE A 48 -26.24 -1.14 0.18
C PHE A 48 -25.06 -0.24 0.60
N ILE A 49 -24.37 -0.63 1.67
CA ILE A 49 -23.11 -0.02 2.11
C ILE A 49 -22.01 -1.07 1.89
N PRO A 50 -21.02 -0.79 1.03
CA PRO A 50 -20.01 -1.78 0.65
C PRO A 50 -18.93 -2.00 1.71
N VAL A 51 -18.98 -1.25 2.82
CA VAL A 51 -17.99 -1.25 3.90
C VAL A 51 -18.66 -1.54 5.22
N LEU A 52 -18.11 -2.46 6.00
CA LEU A 52 -18.61 -2.82 7.32
C LEU A 52 -17.56 -2.53 8.39
N PRO A 53 -17.65 -1.40 9.12
CA PRO A 53 -16.78 -1.14 10.26
C PRO A 53 -17.12 -2.11 11.40
N LEU A 54 -16.13 -2.87 11.85
CA LEU A 54 -16.20 -3.75 13.02
C LEU A 54 -15.76 -3.00 14.28
N ILE A 55 -14.76 -2.13 14.15
CA ILE A 55 -14.27 -1.23 15.18
C ILE A 55 -14.12 0.16 14.53
N LEU A 56 -14.71 1.16 15.16
CA LEU A 56 -14.56 2.57 14.79
C LEU A 56 -14.66 3.38 16.08
N GLY A 57 -13.53 3.60 16.75
CA GLY A 57 -13.52 4.25 18.04
C GLY A 57 -12.14 4.83 18.37
N GLY A 58 -12.13 6.05 18.90
CA GLY A 58 -10.88 6.76 19.16
C GLY A 58 -10.06 6.94 17.88
N ASP A 59 -8.81 6.47 17.91
CA ASP A 59 -7.89 6.45 16.77
C ASP A 59 -7.72 5.07 16.12
N ASP A 60 -8.57 4.09 16.47
CA ASP A 60 -8.52 2.73 15.93
C ASP A 60 -9.71 2.44 14.97
N LEU A 61 -9.38 1.80 13.86
CA LEU A 61 -10.32 1.37 12.83
C LEU A 61 -10.03 -0.07 12.40
N LEU A 62 -11.07 -0.90 12.44
CA LEU A 62 -11.11 -2.21 11.78
C LEU A 62 -12.37 -2.27 10.92
N ALA A 63 -12.21 -2.44 9.60
CA ALA A 63 -13.33 -2.50 8.68
C ALA A 63 -13.14 -3.60 7.64
N LEU A 64 -14.26 -4.19 7.21
CA LEU A 64 -14.31 -5.04 6.03
C LEU A 64 -14.63 -4.17 4.81
N VAL A 65 -13.81 -4.30 3.77
CA VAL A 65 -13.93 -3.55 2.52
C VAL A 65 -13.93 -4.51 1.34
N PRO A 66 -14.48 -4.12 0.18
CA PRO A 66 -14.44 -4.96 -1.01
C PRO A 66 -13.00 -5.16 -1.49
N ALA A 67 -12.58 -6.41 -1.55
CA ALA A 67 -11.19 -6.79 -1.82
C ALA A 67 -10.57 -6.17 -3.08
N PRO A 68 -11.27 -6.05 -4.24
CA PRO A 68 -10.63 -5.58 -5.47
C PRO A 68 -10.00 -4.19 -5.39
N TRP A 69 -10.56 -3.31 -4.56
CA TRP A 69 -10.10 -1.93 -4.40
C TRP A 69 -9.40 -1.69 -3.07
N ALA A 70 -9.01 -2.74 -2.34
CA ALA A 70 -8.60 -2.61 -0.94
C ALA A 70 -7.35 -1.72 -0.75
N LEU A 71 -6.38 -1.77 -1.67
CA LEU A 71 -5.18 -0.94 -1.58
C LEU A 71 -5.47 0.54 -1.85
N ASP A 72 -6.21 0.84 -2.92
CA ASP A 72 -6.59 2.23 -3.20
C ASP A 72 -7.57 2.77 -2.14
N PHE A 73 -8.50 1.95 -1.64
CA PHE A 73 -9.36 2.32 -0.51
C PHE A 73 -8.55 2.76 0.70
N ALA A 74 -7.51 2.00 1.08
CA ALA A 74 -6.63 2.37 2.17
C ALA A 74 -5.88 3.67 1.88
N MET A 75 -5.43 3.90 0.64
CA MET A 75 -4.79 5.15 0.23
C MET A 75 -5.74 6.35 0.37
N GLN A 76 -6.94 6.24 -0.18
CA GLN A 76 -7.96 7.30 -0.12
C GLN A 76 -8.41 7.58 1.32
N PHE A 77 -8.56 6.54 2.16
CA PHE A 77 -8.83 6.70 3.58
C PHE A 77 -7.72 7.51 4.27
N CYS A 78 -6.45 7.15 4.06
CA CYS A 78 -5.33 7.86 4.67
C CYS A 78 -5.25 9.33 4.22
N ASN A 79 -5.43 9.59 2.92
CA ASN A 79 -5.45 10.95 2.38
C ASN A 79 -6.55 11.80 3.03
N ALA A 80 -7.78 11.28 3.06
CA ALA A 80 -8.92 11.98 3.65
C ALA A 80 -8.74 12.18 5.17
N TYR A 81 -8.08 11.25 5.87
CA TYR A 81 -7.74 11.40 7.27
C TYR A 81 -6.72 12.51 7.50
N GLU A 82 -5.63 12.55 6.74
CA GLU A 82 -4.60 13.58 6.88
C GLU A 82 -5.16 14.98 6.55
N GLU A 83 -6.01 15.09 5.54
CA GLU A 83 -6.70 16.34 5.18
C GLU A 83 -7.62 16.81 6.33
N ALA A 84 -8.52 15.94 6.80
CA ALA A 84 -9.45 16.28 7.87
C ALA A 84 -8.74 16.63 9.19
N MET A 85 -7.64 15.93 9.51
CA MET A 85 -6.82 16.24 10.68
C MET A 85 -6.03 17.54 10.51
N GLY A 86 -5.56 17.84 9.30
CA GLY A 86 -4.90 19.10 8.98
C GLY A 86 -5.84 20.29 9.18
N ASP A 87 -7.08 20.19 8.73
CA ASP A 87 -8.09 21.23 8.93
C ASP A 87 -8.47 21.37 10.40
N LEU A 88 -8.68 20.25 11.11
CA LEU A 88 -8.92 20.28 12.55
C LEU A 88 -7.79 21.00 13.30
N PHE A 89 -6.52 20.74 12.95
CA PHE A 89 -5.37 21.36 13.59
C PHE A 89 -5.31 22.87 13.34
N LYS A 90 -5.79 23.34 12.18
CA LYS A 90 -5.96 24.77 11.91
C LYS A 90 -7.07 25.36 12.79
N GLU A 91 -8.22 24.69 12.89
CA GLU A 91 -9.37 25.13 13.68
C GLU A 91 -9.04 25.30 15.17
N ILE A 92 -8.25 24.39 15.75
CA ILE A 92 -7.93 24.39 17.18
C ILE A 92 -6.59 25.07 17.53
N ASN A 93 -5.95 25.72 16.57
CA ASN A 93 -4.66 26.43 16.71
C ASN A 93 -3.51 25.53 17.20
N LEU A 94 -3.33 24.36 16.58
CA LEU A 94 -2.23 23.42 16.84
C LEU A 94 -1.30 23.24 15.62
N GLN A 95 -1.21 24.24 14.73
CA GLN A 95 -0.41 24.15 13.50
C GLN A 95 1.10 23.99 13.76
N GLU A 96 1.59 24.37 14.95
CA GLU A 96 2.99 24.14 15.37
C GLU A 96 3.28 22.66 15.66
N VAL A 97 2.25 21.81 15.79
CA VAL A 97 2.37 20.39 16.06
C VAL A 97 2.22 19.63 14.72
N PRO A 98 3.13 18.68 14.40
CA PRO A 98 2.96 17.86 13.22
C PRO A 98 1.61 17.14 13.22
N VAL A 99 0.87 17.25 12.11
CA VAL A 99 -0.44 16.62 11.93
C VAL A 99 -0.30 15.09 12.11
N PRO A 100 -1.18 14.47 12.92
CA PRO A 100 -1.18 13.02 13.10
C PRO A 100 -1.44 12.29 11.79
N THR A 101 -0.66 11.23 11.55
CA THR A 101 -0.86 10.30 10.44
C THR A 101 -1.37 8.96 10.95
N VAL A 102 -1.83 8.11 10.03
CA VAL A 102 -2.31 6.75 10.31
C VAL A 102 -1.45 5.70 9.60
N SER A 103 -1.16 4.60 10.28
CA SER A 103 -0.61 3.40 9.66
C SER A 103 -1.74 2.40 9.43
N VAL A 104 -1.80 1.80 8.25
CA VAL A 104 -2.86 0.87 7.85
C VAL A 104 -2.24 -0.47 7.45
N ALA A 105 -2.92 -1.56 7.81
CA ALA A 105 -2.64 -2.89 7.31
C ALA A 105 -3.87 -3.43 6.57
N VAL A 106 -3.69 -3.84 5.32
CA VAL A 106 -4.73 -4.48 4.50
C VAL A 106 -4.49 -5.98 4.47
N VAL A 107 -5.45 -6.77 4.95
CA VAL A 107 -5.35 -8.24 4.90
C VAL A 107 -6.39 -8.77 3.94
N ILE A 108 -5.92 -9.44 2.89
CA ILE A 108 -6.76 -10.03 1.86
C ILE A 108 -6.78 -11.53 2.07
N CYS A 109 -7.95 -12.11 2.30
CA CYS A 109 -8.10 -13.54 2.52
C CYS A 109 -9.43 -14.07 1.97
N LYS A 110 -9.54 -15.39 1.83
CA LYS A 110 -10.81 -16.04 1.44
C LYS A 110 -11.86 -15.84 2.53
N SER A 111 -13.13 -15.81 2.15
CA SER A 111 -14.26 -15.65 3.09
C SER A 111 -14.33 -16.68 4.22
N LYS A 112 -13.78 -17.89 3.99
CA LYS A 112 -13.69 -18.96 5.00
C LYS A 112 -12.39 -18.95 5.82
N HIS A 113 -11.49 -18.00 5.57
CA HIS A 113 -10.25 -17.90 6.34
C HIS A 113 -10.57 -17.50 7.78
N PRO A 114 -9.98 -18.15 8.81
CA PRO A 114 -10.28 -17.83 10.20
C PRO A 114 -10.00 -16.36 10.53
N PHE A 115 -10.99 -15.66 11.08
CA PHE A 115 -10.87 -14.24 11.41
C PHE A 115 -9.68 -13.94 12.32
N LYS A 116 -9.43 -14.78 13.33
CA LYS A 116 -8.31 -14.62 14.25
C LYS A 116 -6.96 -14.57 13.52
N LEU A 117 -6.75 -15.45 12.54
CA LEU A 117 -5.51 -15.51 11.76
C LEU A 117 -5.36 -14.29 10.85
N ALA A 118 -6.44 -13.84 10.22
CA ALA A 118 -6.44 -12.59 9.45
C ALA A 118 -6.12 -11.37 10.33
N TYR A 119 -6.71 -11.31 11.52
CA TYR A 119 -6.45 -10.23 12.48
C TYR A 119 -5.00 -10.22 12.95
N GLU A 120 -4.44 -11.39 13.32
CA GLU A 120 -3.03 -11.53 13.71
C GLU A 120 -2.06 -11.14 12.57
N ALA A 121 -2.39 -11.50 11.32
CA ALA A 121 -1.65 -11.06 10.14
C ALA A 121 -1.66 -9.54 10.01
N GLY A 122 -2.83 -8.93 10.18
CA GLY A 122 -3.02 -7.47 10.12
C GLY A 122 -2.21 -6.76 11.19
N GLU A 123 -2.29 -7.22 12.45
CA GLU A 123 -1.53 -6.66 13.57
C GLU A 123 -0.02 -6.75 13.34
N SER A 124 0.47 -7.88 12.81
CA SER A 124 1.88 -8.05 12.44
C SER A 124 2.33 -7.02 11.39
N ARG A 125 1.58 -6.89 10.28
CA ARG A 125 1.88 -5.92 9.21
C ARG A 125 1.75 -4.48 9.70
N LEU A 126 0.78 -4.19 10.56
CA LEU A 126 0.54 -2.87 11.15
C LEU A 126 1.69 -2.47 12.07
N LYS A 127 2.22 -3.41 12.87
CA LYS A 127 3.38 -3.19 13.72
C LYS A 127 4.62 -2.81 12.88
N ASP A 128 4.85 -3.50 11.77
CA ASP A 128 5.93 -3.18 10.83
C ASP A 128 5.76 -1.80 10.21
N ALA A 129 4.56 -1.43 9.76
CA ALA A 129 4.24 -0.10 9.24
C ALA A 129 4.46 1.01 10.28
N LYS A 130 3.97 0.81 11.50
CA LYS A 130 4.14 1.74 12.63
C LYS A 130 5.62 1.92 12.98
N ARG A 131 6.41 0.84 12.95
CA ARG A 131 7.87 0.87 13.21
C ARG A 131 8.59 1.76 12.18
N VAL A 132 8.34 1.54 10.89
CA VAL A 132 8.97 2.33 9.82
C VAL A 132 8.54 3.80 9.87
N SER A 133 7.25 4.07 10.08
CA SER A 133 6.70 5.43 10.14
C SER A 133 7.27 6.26 11.29
N LYS A 134 7.41 5.63 12.48
CA LYS A 134 8.02 6.30 13.64
C LYS A 134 9.47 6.69 13.38
N ARG A 135 10.23 5.83 12.69
CA ARG A 135 11.63 6.11 12.35
C ARG A 135 11.76 7.29 11.40
N LEU A 136 10.93 7.36 10.34
CA LEU A 136 10.94 8.49 9.42
C LEU A 136 10.75 9.81 10.18
N GLY A 137 9.80 9.83 11.12
CA GLY A 137 9.55 11.00 11.95
C GLY A 137 10.66 11.33 12.96
N LEU A 138 11.51 10.37 13.35
CA LEU A 138 12.68 10.60 14.21
C LEU A 138 13.89 11.10 13.41
N SER A 139 14.01 10.69 12.15
CA SER A 139 15.07 11.12 11.22
C SER A 139 14.83 12.53 10.65
N GLY A 140 13.82 13.26 11.14
CA GLY A 140 13.46 14.59 10.66
C GLY A 140 12.72 14.61 9.32
N GLY A 141 12.29 13.45 8.81
CA GLY A 141 11.49 13.36 7.60
C GLY A 141 10.05 13.81 7.82
N SER A 142 9.40 14.23 6.73
CA SER A 142 7.96 14.54 6.75
C SER A 142 7.17 13.30 7.17
N ARG A 143 6.21 13.50 8.09
CA ARG A 143 5.35 12.42 8.57
C ARG A 143 4.27 12.17 7.53
N HIS A 144 4.20 10.93 7.07
CA HIS A 144 3.16 10.48 6.15
C HIS A 144 2.53 9.19 6.67
N SER A 145 1.27 8.99 6.30
CA SER A 145 0.58 7.73 6.44
C SER A 145 1.26 6.64 5.62
N SER A 146 1.17 5.42 6.14
CA SER A 146 1.79 4.24 5.53
C SER A 146 0.81 3.09 5.45
N ILE A 147 0.95 2.29 4.41
CA ILE A 147 0.11 1.14 4.11
C ILE A 147 1.01 -0.08 3.94
N SER A 148 0.74 -1.09 4.76
CA SER A 148 1.26 -2.45 4.55
C SER A 148 0.10 -3.35 4.17
N PHE A 149 0.38 -4.50 3.57
CA PHE A 149 -0.66 -5.45 3.24
C PHE A 149 -0.12 -6.88 3.28
N GLU A 150 -1.05 -7.84 3.31
CA GLU A 150 -0.79 -9.27 3.23
C GLU A 150 -1.88 -9.96 2.41
N VAL A 151 -1.49 -10.82 1.46
CA VAL A 151 -2.42 -11.64 0.68
C VAL A 151 -2.32 -13.09 1.12
N VAL A 152 -3.30 -13.53 1.89
CA VAL A 152 -3.35 -14.88 2.47
C VAL A 152 -4.03 -15.84 1.50
N LEU A 153 -3.23 -16.48 0.65
CA LEU A 153 -3.68 -17.53 -0.27
C LEU A 153 -3.58 -18.92 0.37
N GLY A 154 -4.73 -19.57 0.57
CA GLY A 154 -4.81 -20.94 1.07
C GLY A 154 -4.66 -21.06 2.60
N GLY A 155 -4.09 -22.17 3.06
CA GLY A 155 -3.81 -22.42 4.49
C GLY A 155 -2.43 -21.95 4.95
N ARG A 156 -1.73 -21.14 4.15
CA ARG A 156 -0.42 -20.59 4.52
C ARG A 156 -0.57 -19.69 5.75
N LEU A 157 0.29 -19.90 6.73
CA LEU A 157 0.52 -18.96 7.81
C LEU A 157 1.21 -17.71 7.25
N VAL A 158 1.03 -16.59 7.94
CA VAL A 158 1.68 -15.30 7.63
C VAL A 158 3.17 -15.52 7.42
N GLY A 159 3.68 -15.11 6.26
CA GLY A 159 5.11 -15.21 5.98
C GLY A 159 5.93 -14.32 6.92
N ALA A 160 7.09 -14.82 7.35
CA ALA A 160 8.07 -13.93 7.97
C ALA A 160 8.46 -12.84 6.97
N SER A 161 8.69 -11.62 7.45
CA SER A 161 9.16 -10.54 6.57
C SER A 161 10.48 -10.95 5.92
N PRO A 162 10.62 -10.81 4.58
CA PRO A 162 11.84 -11.22 3.88
C PRO A 162 13.09 -10.61 4.49
N SER A 163 14.13 -11.43 4.66
CA SER A 163 15.44 -11.02 5.17
C SER A 163 16.50 -11.08 4.06
N GLY A 164 17.70 -10.57 4.32
CA GLY A 164 18.78 -10.52 3.35
C GLY A 164 18.94 -9.18 2.64
N ARG A 165 19.94 -9.11 1.75
CA ARG A 165 20.33 -7.90 1.02
C ARG A 165 19.44 -7.58 -0.18
N VAL A 166 18.82 -8.59 -0.79
CA VAL A 166 17.87 -8.44 -1.91
C VAL A 166 16.54 -9.03 -1.47
N ARG A 167 15.44 -8.30 -1.63
CA ARG A 167 14.12 -8.67 -1.12
C ARG A 167 13.03 -8.51 -2.18
N PRO A 168 12.02 -9.40 -2.22
CA PRO A 168 10.94 -9.33 -3.20
C PRO A 168 9.81 -8.42 -2.72
N THR A 169 10.14 -7.31 -2.06
CA THR A 169 9.13 -6.41 -1.48
C THR A 169 9.72 -5.03 -1.23
N LEU A 170 8.88 -4.00 -1.27
CA LEU A 170 9.19 -2.65 -0.79
C LEU A 170 8.34 -2.21 0.41
N ARG A 171 7.47 -3.11 0.91
CA ARG A 171 6.58 -2.82 2.04
C ARG A 171 7.31 -2.24 3.26
N PRO A 172 6.65 -1.38 4.06
CA PRO A 172 5.37 -0.73 3.75
C PRO A 172 5.51 0.34 2.66
N TYR A 173 4.39 0.70 2.05
CA TYR A 173 4.25 1.79 1.10
C TYR A 173 3.77 3.06 1.80
N TRP A 174 4.04 4.21 1.20
CA TRP A 174 3.58 5.51 1.67
C TRP A 174 2.31 5.94 0.94
N VAL A 175 1.62 6.94 1.47
CA VAL A 175 0.42 7.51 0.84
C VAL A 175 0.77 8.64 -0.13
N HIS A 176 1.88 9.33 0.14
CA HIS A 176 2.39 10.45 -0.67
C HIS A 176 3.63 10.07 -1.46
N ASP A 177 3.89 10.79 -2.55
CA ASP A 177 5.08 10.60 -3.39
C ASP A 177 6.30 11.40 -2.91
N ASN A 178 6.09 12.45 -2.11
CA ASN A 178 7.15 13.30 -1.58
C ASN A 178 7.83 12.67 -0.35
N ILE A 179 8.46 11.51 -0.56
CA ILE A 179 9.17 10.75 0.47
C ILE A 179 10.66 10.83 0.20
N ALA A 180 11.45 11.03 1.25
CA ALA A 180 12.90 11.03 1.15
C ALA A 180 13.42 9.73 0.51
N GLY A 181 14.41 9.85 -0.38
CA GLY A 181 15.04 8.69 -1.01
C GLY A 181 15.52 7.67 0.03
N GLY A 182 15.37 6.38 -0.28
CA GLY A 182 15.69 5.29 0.65
C GLY A 182 14.52 4.82 1.52
N TRP A 183 13.41 5.56 1.59
CA TRP A 183 12.31 5.20 2.50
C TRP A 183 11.19 4.37 1.88
N GLY A 184 11.02 4.38 0.56
CA GLY A 184 10.11 3.50 -0.18
C GLY A 184 9.34 4.26 -1.25
N PHE A 185 8.26 3.66 -1.73
CA PHE A 185 7.37 4.26 -2.73
C PHE A 185 5.98 4.50 -2.18
N SER A 186 5.24 5.35 -2.88
CA SER A 186 3.80 5.46 -2.70
C SER A 186 3.07 4.20 -3.15
N VAL A 187 2.01 3.82 -2.45
CA VAL A 187 1.11 2.74 -2.86
C VAL A 187 0.40 3.05 -4.17
N ARG A 188 0.26 4.35 -4.51
CA ARG A 188 -0.26 4.85 -5.79
C ARG A 188 0.43 4.18 -6.96
N LYS A 189 1.76 4.03 -6.90
CA LYS A 189 2.53 3.38 -7.95
C LYS A 189 2.06 1.95 -8.23
N LEU A 190 1.65 1.19 -7.20
CA LEU A 190 1.12 -0.16 -7.42
C LEU A 190 -0.23 -0.11 -8.14
N VAL A 191 -1.12 0.79 -7.71
CA VAL A 191 -2.46 0.96 -8.29
C VAL A 191 -2.38 1.43 -9.76
N GLU A 192 -1.49 2.36 -10.07
CA GLU A 192 -1.26 2.85 -11.42
C GLU A 192 -0.65 1.77 -12.32
N GLN A 193 0.42 1.11 -11.85
CA GLN A 193 1.05 0.03 -12.61
C GLN A 193 0.13 -1.18 -12.81
N ARG A 194 -0.79 -1.45 -11.87
CA ARG A 194 -1.84 -2.44 -12.07
C ARG A 194 -2.70 -2.12 -13.30
N TYR A 195 -3.03 -0.85 -13.51
CA TYR A 195 -3.79 -0.43 -14.67
C TYR A 195 -2.94 -0.49 -15.93
N GLU A 196 -1.70 0.00 -15.93
CA GLU A 196 -0.83 -0.04 -17.11
C GLU A 196 -0.54 -1.47 -17.58
N LEU A 197 -0.40 -2.41 -16.66
CA LEU A 197 -0.16 -3.82 -16.96
C LEU A 197 -1.44 -4.63 -17.27
N ARG A 198 -2.64 -4.01 -17.33
CA ARG A 198 -3.92 -4.73 -17.44
C ARG A 198 -4.05 -5.65 -18.66
N ASN A 199 -3.39 -5.31 -19.76
CA ASN A 199 -3.41 -6.08 -21.02
C ASN A 199 -2.28 -7.09 -21.12
N VAL A 200 -1.35 -7.11 -20.14
CA VAL A 200 -0.26 -8.08 -20.13
C VAL A 200 -0.83 -9.46 -19.82
N PRO A 201 -0.55 -10.49 -20.66
CA PRO A 201 -1.08 -11.83 -20.42
C PRO A 201 -0.64 -12.35 -19.05
N ASN A 202 -1.57 -12.94 -18.30
CA ASN A 202 -1.31 -13.47 -16.95
C ASN A 202 -0.12 -14.46 -16.92
N LYS A 203 0.08 -15.24 -17.99
CA LYS A 203 1.25 -16.11 -18.14
C LYS A 203 2.58 -15.35 -17.99
N ARG A 204 2.68 -14.13 -18.53
CA ARG A 204 3.90 -13.30 -18.41
C ARG A 204 4.08 -12.75 -17.01
N LEU A 205 2.99 -12.38 -16.34
CA LEU A 205 3.02 -11.94 -14.95
C LEU A 205 3.45 -13.06 -14.00
N ILE A 206 2.99 -14.29 -14.24
CA ILE A 206 3.45 -15.47 -13.48
C ILE A 206 4.94 -15.72 -13.72
N GLU A 207 5.41 -15.70 -14.97
CA GLU A 207 6.83 -15.88 -15.26
C GLU A 207 7.71 -14.79 -14.62
N LEU A 208 7.20 -13.55 -14.51
CA LEU A 208 7.86 -12.48 -13.76
C LEU A 208 7.83 -12.77 -12.25
N ARG A 209 6.73 -13.28 -11.70
CA ARG A 209 6.68 -13.67 -10.29
C ARG A 209 7.74 -14.73 -9.96
N ASP A 210 7.83 -15.77 -10.78
CA ASP A 210 8.79 -16.86 -10.62
C ASP A 210 10.25 -16.35 -10.68
N LEU A 211 10.51 -15.26 -11.41
CA LEU A 211 11.82 -14.60 -11.43
C LEU A 211 12.14 -13.91 -10.09
N TYR A 212 11.16 -13.35 -9.39
CA TYR A 212 11.36 -12.71 -8.08
C TYR A 212 11.21 -13.66 -6.89
N ASP A 213 10.67 -14.86 -7.09
CA ASP A 213 10.72 -15.94 -6.11
C ASP A 213 12.16 -16.53 -5.98
N ASP A 214 13.00 -16.35 -7.00
CA ASP A 214 14.40 -16.81 -7.07
C ASP A 214 15.37 -15.62 -7.23
N LEU A 215 15.57 -14.90 -6.13
CA LEU A 215 16.37 -13.67 -6.09
C LEU A 215 17.88 -13.93 -6.11
N PRO A 216 18.67 -13.02 -6.68
CA PRO A 216 20.13 -13.07 -6.56
C PRO A 216 20.55 -12.84 -5.10
N ALA A 217 21.62 -13.50 -4.66
CA ALA A 217 22.13 -13.36 -3.29
C ALA A 217 22.63 -11.92 -2.99
N SER A 218 23.12 -11.22 -4.02
CA SER A 218 23.54 -9.82 -3.93
C SER A 218 23.40 -9.13 -5.30
N LEU A 219 23.60 -7.81 -5.33
CA LEU A 219 23.65 -7.03 -6.58
C LEU A 219 25.06 -6.94 -7.18
N LYS A 220 25.98 -7.81 -6.77
CA LYS A 220 27.28 -7.95 -7.46
C LYS A 220 27.06 -8.64 -8.80
N THR A 221 27.90 -8.30 -9.79
CA THR A 221 27.80 -8.84 -11.15
C THR A 221 27.76 -10.37 -11.20
N GLU A 222 28.54 -11.06 -10.36
CA GLU A 222 28.60 -12.53 -10.28
C GLU A 222 27.24 -13.16 -9.90
N ASP A 223 26.54 -12.58 -8.93
CA ASP A 223 25.24 -13.07 -8.45
C ASP A 223 24.08 -12.57 -9.33
N LEU A 224 24.21 -11.36 -9.89
CA LEU A 224 23.15 -10.66 -10.61
C LEU A 224 23.04 -11.10 -12.08
N SER A 225 24.16 -11.43 -12.73
CA SER A 225 24.18 -11.76 -14.16
C SER A 225 23.24 -12.92 -14.55
N PRO A 226 23.14 -14.03 -13.79
CA PRO A 226 22.18 -15.10 -14.11
C PRO A 226 20.72 -14.64 -14.03
N TRP A 227 20.41 -13.77 -13.07
CA TRP A 227 19.07 -13.20 -12.90
C TRP A 227 18.74 -12.24 -14.05
N GLU A 228 19.66 -11.35 -14.41
CA GLU A 228 19.51 -10.42 -15.55
C GLU A 228 19.36 -11.16 -16.88
N ALA A 229 20.09 -12.26 -17.09
CA ALA A 229 19.94 -13.09 -18.27
C ALA A 229 18.52 -13.68 -18.38
N ARG A 230 17.96 -14.17 -17.27
CA ARG A 230 16.57 -14.67 -17.21
C ARG A 230 15.56 -13.57 -17.46
N LEU A 231 15.74 -12.39 -16.86
CA LEU A 231 14.92 -11.21 -17.11
C LEU A 231 14.95 -10.86 -18.61
N ASN A 232 16.13 -10.73 -19.21
CA ASN A 232 16.28 -10.38 -20.62
C ASN A 232 15.59 -11.41 -21.55
N GLN A 233 15.70 -12.71 -21.25
CA GLN A 233 14.98 -13.75 -21.98
C GLN A 233 13.45 -13.64 -21.86
N LEU A 234 12.94 -13.23 -20.70
CA LEU A 234 11.52 -12.94 -20.51
C LEU A 234 11.10 -11.72 -21.33
N LEU A 235 11.88 -10.64 -21.24
CA LEU A 235 11.64 -9.38 -21.92
C LEU A 235 11.63 -9.53 -23.44
N VAL A 236 12.50 -10.36 -24.02
CA VAL A 236 12.48 -10.70 -25.46
C VAL A 236 11.18 -11.43 -25.84
N ARG A 237 10.66 -12.31 -24.98
CA ARG A 237 9.39 -13.03 -25.23
C ARG A 237 8.18 -12.10 -25.13
N ILE A 238 8.22 -11.14 -24.21
CA ILE A 238 7.21 -10.08 -24.03
C ILE A 238 7.25 -9.11 -25.22
N ALA A 239 8.44 -8.79 -25.75
CA ALA A 239 8.65 -7.86 -26.86
C ALA A 239 7.98 -8.24 -28.18
N ARG A 240 7.43 -9.45 -28.29
CA ARG A 240 6.56 -9.85 -29.42
C ARG A 240 5.35 -8.93 -29.56
N GLU A 241 4.92 -8.31 -28.46
CA GLU A 241 3.88 -7.29 -28.44
C GLU A 241 4.43 -6.00 -27.84
N LYS A 242 4.50 -4.95 -28.67
CA LYS A 242 5.18 -3.69 -28.32
C LYS A 242 4.56 -2.98 -27.12
N THR A 243 3.24 -2.98 -27.02
CA THR A 243 2.47 -2.39 -25.91
C THR A 243 2.82 -3.07 -24.58
N ASN A 244 2.85 -4.40 -24.55
CA ASN A 244 3.22 -5.17 -23.37
C ASN A 244 4.68 -4.95 -22.96
N ARG A 245 5.59 -4.79 -23.93
CA ARG A 245 6.99 -4.46 -23.67
C ARG A 245 7.13 -3.12 -22.96
N THR A 246 6.50 -2.08 -23.52
CA THR A 246 6.56 -0.73 -22.96
C THR A 246 5.96 -0.68 -21.55
N ALA A 247 4.83 -1.35 -21.32
CA ALA A 247 4.21 -1.40 -20.00
C ALA A 247 5.10 -2.09 -18.96
N ILE A 248 5.72 -3.22 -19.31
CA ILE A 248 6.62 -3.94 -18.40
C ILE A 248 7.92 -3.16 -18.13
N ASP A 249 8.50 -2.51 -19.15
CA ASP A 249 9.68 -1.66 -18.94
C ASP A 249 9.36 -0.50 -17.99
N SER A 250 8.21 0.16 -18.17
CA SER A 250 7.75 1.21 -17.23
C SER A 250 7.59 0.64 -15.82
N ALA A 251 6.97 -0.52 -15.66
CA ALA A 251 6.76 -1.13 -14.35
C ALA A 251 8.08 -1.51 -13.63
N LEU A 252 9.07 -2.03 -14.37
CA LEU A 252 10.39 -2.34 -13.83
C LEU A 252 11.12 -1.07 -13.38
N GLU A 253 11.00 0.01 -14.15
CA GLU A 253 11.61 1.30 -13.80
C GLU A 253 10.92 1.96 -12.60
N ASP A 254 9.59 2.01 -12.61
CA ASP A 254 8.79 2.75 -11.63
C ASP A 254 8.74 2.06 -10.26
N LEU A 255 8.79 0.72 -10.25
CA LEU A 255 8.75 -0.11 -9.03
C LEU A 255 10.14 -0.61 -8.59
N GLY A 256 11.18 -0.35 -9.37
CA GLY A 256 12.56 -0.74 -9.08
C GLY A 256 13.50 0.45 -8.86
N SER A 257 13.39 1.54 -9.62
CA SER A 257 14.39 2.62 -9.75
C SER A 257 15.52 2.33 -10.73
N LYS A 258 15.86 3.36 -11.51
CA LYS A 258 17.05 3.39 -12.38
C LYS A 258 18.33 3.60 -11.58
N PRO A 259 19.51 3.17 -12.09
CA PRO A 259 19.73 2.42 -13.34
C PRO A 259 19.70 0.90 -13.15
N THR A 260 19.77 0.40 -11.91
CA THR A 260 19.92 -1.02 -11.58
C THR A 260 18.62 -1.82 -11.68
N GLY A 261 17.47 -1.14 -11.77
CA GLY A 261 16.16 -1.77 -11.61
C GLY A 261 15.87 -2.17 -10.17
N TRP A 262 16.71 -1.81 -9.19
CA TRP A 262 16.56 -2.20 -7.78
C TRP A 262 16.55 -0.98 -6.86
N TYR A 263 15.57 -0.93 -5.96
CA TYR A 263 15.37 0.22 -5.10
C TYR A 263 16.20 0.04 -3.85
N ARG A 264 17.14 0.96 -3.62
CA ARG A 264 17.95 1.00 -2.40
C ARG A 264 17.09 1.48 -1.24
N VAL A 265 16.83 0.60 -0.28
CA VAL A 265 16.14 0.93 0.97
C VAL A 265 17.17 1.16 2.08
N ASP A 266 17.08 2.33 2.70
CA ASP A 266 17.98 2.78 3.75
C ASP A 266 17.14 3.40 4.87
N ARG A 267 16.74 2.56 5.83
CA ARG A 267 15.83 2.88 6.94
C ARG A 267 16.54 2.65 8.27
N ALA A 268 17.66 3.35 8.48
CA ALA A 268 18.47 3.22 9.70
C ALA A 268 17.61 3.20 10.99
N PRO A 269 17.90 2.33 11.96
CA PRO A 269 19.08 1.45 12.08
C PRO A 269 18.91 0.06 11.43
N ASP A 270 17.88 -0.18 10.61
CA ASP A 270 17.80 -1.47 9.90
C ASP A 270 18.96 -1.60 8.89
N ASP A 271 19.33 -2.85 8.58
CA ASP A 271 20.28 -3.13 7.52
C ASP A 271 19.84 -2.50 6.21
N LEU A 272 20.81 -2.01 5.43
CA LEU A 272 20.59 -1.60 4.06
C LEU A 272 20.27 -2.81 3.18
N TRP A 273 19.24 -2.68 2.35
CA TRP A 273 18.83 -3.73 1.41
C TRP A 273 18.26 -3.13 0.12
N TYR A 274 18.08 -3.98 -0.88
CA TYR A 274 17.55 -3.65 -2.19
C TYR A 274 16.29 -4.45 -2.48
N GLY A 275 15.28 -3.82 -3.07
CA GLY A 275 14.06 -4.54 -3.42
C GLY A 275 13.34 -3.96 -4.62
N HIS A 276 12.21 -4.58 -4.92
CA HIS A 276 11.37 -4.23 -6.06
C HIS A 276 9.90 -4.30 -5.65
N GLY A 277 9.07 -3.39 -6.15
CA GLY A 277 7.63 -3.34 -5.87
C GLY A 277 6.77 -4.22 -6.77
N LEU A 278 7.29 -4.65 -7.93
CA LEU A 278 6.58 -5.55 -8.85
C LEU A 278 6.10 -6.87 -8.20
N PRO A 279 6.88 -7.57 -7.34
CA PRO A 279 6.38 -8.77 -6.68
C PRO A 279 5.20 -8.48 -5.74
N ASP A 280 5.24 -7.36 -5.01
CA ASP A 280 4.13 -6.90 -4.17
C ASP A 280 2.88 -6.61 -5.04
N LEU A 281 3.05 -5.97 -6.20
CA LEU A 281 1.95 -5.74 -7.15
C LEU A 281 1.38 -7.06 -7.70
N ILE A 282 2.23 -8.00 -8.12
CA ILE A 282 1.77 -9.30 -8.64
C ILE A 282 1.07 -10.11 -7.54
N GLU A 283 1.55 -10.05 -6.30
CA GLU A 283 0.89 -10.66 -5.14
C GLU A 283 -0.50 -10.06 -4.92
N ALA A 284 -0.62 -8.73 -5.02
CA ALA A 284 -1.88 -7.99 -4.84
C ALA A 284 -2.66 -7.74 -6.15
N TRP A 285 -2.40 -8.52 -7.21
CA TRP A 285 -2.86 -8.22 -8.56
C TRP A 285 -4.38 -7.99 -8.65
N ASP A 286 -5.17 -8.83 -8.00
CA ASP A 286 -6.64 -8.74 -8.03
C ASP A 286 -7.21 -7.69 -7.06
N PHE A 287 -6.37 -7.01 -6.28
CA PHE A 287 -6.74 -6.19 -5.12
C PHE A 287 -6.18 -4.74 -5.17
N ALA A 288 -5.54 -4.40 -6.29
CA ALA A 288 -4.91 -3.11 -6.56
C ALA A 288 -5.69 -2.31 -7.63
N LEU A 289 -7.01 -2.49 -7.74
CA LEU A 289 -7.83 -1.70 -8.67
C LEU A 289 -7.99 -0.27 -8.16
N ASP A 290 -8.01 0.68 -9.09
CA ASP A 290 -8.25 2.10 -8.86
C ASP A 290 -9.76 2.33 -8.63
N LEU A 291 -10.11 2.95 -7.51
CA LEU A 291 -11.48 3.41 -7.21
C LEU A 291 -11.95 4.45 -8.22
N GLY A 292 -11.03 5.12 -8.91
CA GLY A 292 -11.21 6.03 -10.02
C GLY A 292 -11.62 5.37 -11.34
N LYS A 293 -11.61 4.04 -11.44
CA LYS A 293 -11.88 3.29 -12.68
C LYS A 293 -12.96 2.22 -12.52
N GLU A 294 -13.66 1.90 -13.61
CA GLU A 294 -14.61 0.80 -13.65
C GLU A 294 -13.88 -0.54 -13.75
N ARG A 295 -14.45 -1.58 -13.12
CA ARG A 295 -13.83 -2.91 -13.13
C ARG A 295 -13.67 -3.48 -14.56
N GLN A 296 -14.61 -3.15 -15.45
CA GLN A 296 -14.61 -3.60 -16.85
C GLN A 296 -13.38 -3.09 -17.61
N GLU A 297 -12.87 -1.90 -17.28
CA GLU A 297 -11.65 -1.36 -17.91
C GLU A 297 -10.42 -2.23 -17.67
N TYR A 298 -10.44 -3.09 -16.64
CA TYR A 298 -9.37 -4.05 -16.34
C TYR A 298 -9.59 -5.43 -16.98
N GLU A 299 -10.80 -5.71 -17.48
CA GLU A 299 -11.22 -7.00 -18.06
C GLU A 299 -11.29 -6.94 -19.61
N GLU A 300 -11.44 -5.75 -20.20
CA GLU A 300 -11.56 -5.52 -21.65
C GLU A 300 -10.31 -5.91 -22.49
N GLY A 301 -9.18 -6.23 -21.85
CA GLY A 301 -7.98 -6.77 -22.52
C GLY A 301 -7.87 -8.30 -22.54
N ALA A 302 -8.83 -9.03 -21.96
CA ALA A 302 -8.80 -10.49 -21.82
C ALA A 302 -9.59 -11.25 -22.92
N GLN A 303 -10.03 -10.56 -23.98
CA GLN A 303 -10.70 -11.17 -25.14
C GLN A 303 -9.76 -11.36 -26.32
#